data_AF-A0A3D4QNR1-F1
#
_entry.id   AF-A0A3D4QNR1-F1
#
_cell.length_a   1.000
_cell.length_b   1.000
_cell.length_c   1.000
_cell.angle_alpha   90.00
_cell.angle_beta   90.00
_cell.angle_gamma   90.00
#
_symmetry.space_group_name_H-M   'P 1'
#
loop_
_entity.id
_entity.type
_entity.pdbx_description
1 polymer ?
#
loop_
_entity_poly.entity_id
_entity_poly.type
_entity_poly.pdbx_seq_one_letter_code
_entity_poly.pdbx_strand_id
1 'polypeptide(L)' 'VRSDRRQALAIRWLIDHARKRSENTMTERLSGELLDAANNRGAAVKKREDTHRMAEANKAFSHYRW' A
#
# COMPACT_ATOMS: atom_id res chain seq x y z
N VAL A 1 -8.11 -1.67 -12.19
CA VAL A 1 -7.00 -2.59 -11.82
C VAL A 1 -7.55 -4.02 -11.72
N ARG A 2 -6.96 -5.00 -12.42
CA ARG A 2 -7.34 -6.43 -12.32
C ARG A 2 -7.12 -6.96 -10.89
N SER A 3 -7.90 -7.95 -10.46
CA SER A 3 -7.86 -8.56 -9.11
C SER A 3 -6.44 -8.93 -8.65
N ASP A 4 -5.70 -9.64 -9.51
CA ASP A 4 -4.41 -10.23 -9.16
C ASP A 4 -3.35 -9.15 -8.98
N ARG A 5 -3.40 -8.12 -9.83
CA ARG A 5 -2.51 -6.95 -9.73
C ARG A 5 -2.79 -6.17 -8.45
N ARG A 6 -4.04 -6.10 -7.99
CA ARG A 6 -4.39 -5.42 -6.73
C ARG A 6 -3.79 -6.15 -5.53
N GLN A 7 -3.93 -7.47 -5.48
CA GLN A 7 -3.34 -8.28 -4.40
C GLN A 7 -1.80 -8.19 -4.40
N ALA A 8 -1.17 -8.32 -5.57
CA ALA A 8 0.29 -8.21 -5.68
C ALA A 8 0.82 -6.84 -5.22
N LEU A 9 0.12 -5.75 -5.56
CA LEU A 9 0.48 -4.41 -5.09
C LEU A 9 0.31 -4.26 -3.58
N ALA A 10 -0.78 -4.77 -3.01
CA ALA A 10 -1.03 -4.73 -1.58
C ALA A 10 0.06 -5.46 -0.79
N ILE A 11 0.40 -6.69 -1.19
CA ILE A 11 1.46 -7.49 -0.56
C ILE A 11 2.81 -6.78 -0.68
N ARG A 12 3.14 -6.23 -1.86
CA ARG A 12 4.40 -5.52 -2.07
C ARG A 12 4.53 -4.30 -1.15
N TRP A 13 3.49 -3.47 -1.04
CA TRP A 13 3.51 -2.31 -0.16
C TRP A 13 3.66 -2.69 1.31
N LEU A 14 2.95 -3.73 1.77
CA LEU A 14 3.09 -4.21 3.15
C LEU A 14 4.52 -4.66 3.47
N ILE A 15 5.15 -5.42 2.58
CA ILE A 15 6.54 -5.89 2.78
C ILE A 15 7.53 -4.73 2.75
N ASP A 16 7.41 -3.82 1.78
CA ASP A 16 8.31 -2.68 1.63
C ASP A 16 8.23 -1.71 2.83
N HIS A 17 7.03 -1.51 3.37
CA HIS A 17 6.84 -0.66 4.55
C HIS A 17 7.24 -1.36 5.85
N ALA A 18 6.91 -2.65 6.02
CA ALA A 18 7.38 -3.44 7.17
C ALA A 18 8.91 -3.42 7.29
N ARG A 19 9.64 -3.56 6.17
CA ARG A 19 11.12 -3.52 6.17
C ARG A 19 11.72 -2.23 6.72
N LYS A 20 11.02 -1.10 6.56
CA LYS A 20 11.47 0.24 6.99
C LYS A 20 11.19 0.54 8.46
N ARG A 21 10.44 -0.33 9.14
CA ARG A 21 10.15 -0.14 10.57
C ARG A 21 11.36 -0.53 11.44
N SER A 22 11.39 -0.01 12.66
CA SER A 22 12.53 -0.10 13.58
C SER A 22 12.49 -1.29 14.54
N GLU A 23 11.58 -2.25 14.39
CA GLU A 23 11.53 -3.44 15.27
C GLU A 23 12.70 -4.40 15.01
N ASN A 24 12.93 -5.34 15.94
CA ASN A 24 14.15 -6.17 15.95
C ASN A 24 14.12 -7.28 14.89
N THR A 25 12.98 -7.94 14.71
CA THR A 25 12.83 -9.06 13.76
C THR A 25 11.85 -8.71 12.63
N MET A 26 12.05 -9.33 11.46
CA MET A 26 11.11 -9.15 10.33
C MET A 26 9.69 -9.65 10.68
N THR A 27 9.59 -10.64 11.57
CA THR A 27 8.30 -11.14 12.07
C THR A 27 7.55 -10.06 12.85
N GLU A 28 8.23 -9.36 13.77
CA GLU A 28 7.64 -8.24 14.54
C GLU A 28 7.28 -7.06 13.63
N ARG A 29 8.16 -6.73 12.68
CA ARG A 29 7.91 -5.67 11.69
C ARG A 29 6.65 -5.96 10.87
N LEU A 30 6.52 -7.19 10.37
CA LEU A 30 5.41 -7.59 9.52
C LEU A 30 4.10 -7.71 10.31
N SER A 31 4.14 -8.28 11.51
CA SER A 31 2.94 -8.37 12.36
C SER A 31 2.46 -6.98 12.78
N GLY A 32 3.37 -6.08 13.13
CA GLY A 32 3.06 -4.68 13.43
C GLY A 32 2.42 -3.95 12.24
N GLU A 33 3.01 -4.06 11.05
CA GLU A 33 2.44 -3.42 9.85
C GLU A 33 1.09 -4.03 9.46
N LEU A 34 0.89 -5.34 9.63
CA LEU A 34 -0.40 -5.99 9.37
C LEU A 34 -1.48 -5.55 10.36
N LEU A 35 -1.15 -5.42 11.65
CA LEU A 35 -2.06 -4.90 12.67
C LEU A 35 -2.42 -3.44 12.42
N ASP A 36 -1.44 -2.61 12.06
CA ASP A 36 -1.68 -1.21 11.70
C ASP A 36 -2.58 -1.12 10.46
N ALA A 37 -2.29 -1.91 9.42
CA ALA A 37 -3.08 -1.94 8.19
C ALA A 37 -4.53 -2.41 8.43
N ALA A 38 -4.74 -3.40 9.31
CA ALA A 38 -6.08 -3.85 9.71
C ALA A 38 -6.88 -2.74 10.42
N ASN A 39 -6.20 -1.88 11.17
CA ASN A 39 -6.78 -0.70 11.82
C ASN A 39 -6.87 0.52 10.89
N ASN A 40 -6.67 0.36 9.57
CA ASN A 40 -6.58 1.45 8.59
C ASN A 40 -5.53 2.52 8.94
N ARG A 41 -4.42 2.09 9.52
CA ARG A 41 -3.27 2.93 9.89
C ARG A 41 -2.01 2.37 9.22
N GLY A 42 -0.90 3.08 9.42
CA GLY A 42 0.40 2.66 8.88
C GLY A 42 0.71 3.22 7.50
N ALA A 43 1.98 3.07 7.12
CA ALA A 43 2.52 3.70 5.92
C ALA A 43 2.01 3.02 4.65
N ALA A 44 1.75 1.71 4.68
CA ALA A 44 1.15 0.98 3.57
C ALA A 44 -0.27 1.48 3.23
N VAL A 45 -1.10 1.79 4.23
CA VAL A 45 -2.47 2.32 4.02
C VAL A 45 -2.42 3.75 3.46
N LYS A 46 -1.55 4.59 4.01
CA LYS A 46 -1.33 5.94 3.47
C LYS A 46 -0.90 5.90 2.01
N LYS A 47 -0.01 4.97 1.64
CA LYS A 47 0.41 4.78 0.23
C LYS A 47 -0.75 4.42 -0.68
N ARG A 48 -1.68 3.57 -0.23
CA ARG A 48 -2.92 3.25 -0.95
C ARG A 48 -3.75 4.51 -1.16
N GLU A 49 -4.02 5.26 -0.10
CA GLU A 49 -4.83 6.49 -0.18
C GLU A 49 -4.24 7.55 -1.09
N ASP A 50 -2.94 7.82 -0.97
CA ASP A 50 -2.25 8.77 -1.83
C ASP A 50 -2.30 8.34 -3.31
N THR A 51 -2.20 7.03 -3.58
CA THR A 51 -2.34 6.48 -4.94
C THR A 51 -3.76 6.68 -5.49
N HIS A 52 -4.78 6.46 -4.66
CA HIS A 52 -6.17 6.69 -5.05
C HIS A 52 -6.45 8.19 -5.29
N ARG A 53 -6.00 9.07 -4.38
CA ARG A 53 -6.13 10.52 -4.51
C ARG A 53 -5.45 11.03 -5.78
N MET A 54 -4.24 10.55 -6.07
CA MET A 54 -3.51 10.90 -7.29
C MET A 54 -4.21 10.40 -8.55
N ALA A 55 -4.82 9.21 -8.51
CA ALA A 55 -5.62 8.70 -9.62
C ALA A 55 -6.89 9.54 -9.86
N GLU A 56 -7.56 10.00 -8.79
CA GLU A 56 -8.72 10.88 -8.89
C GLU A 56 -8.34 12.27 -9.44
N ALA A 57 -7.23 12.84 -8.96
CA ALA A 57 -6.71 14.11 -9.47
C ALA A 57 -6.36 14.06 -10.96
N ASN A 58 -5.86 12.91 -11.44
CA ASN A 58 -5.49 12.70 -12.84
C ASN A 58 -6.61 12.07 -13.68
N LYS A 59 -7.85 12.03 -13.17
CA LYS A 59 -9.00 11.43 -13.87
C LYS A 59 -9.23 12.02 -15.25
N ALA A 60 -8.94 13.32 -15.44
CA ALA A 60 -9.03 13.99 -16.73
C ALA A 60 -8.11 13.39 -17.82
N PHE A 61 -6.97 12.79 -17.43
CA PHE A 61 -6.02 12.17 -18.34
C PHE A 61 -6.32 10.69 -18.62
N SER A 62 -7.36 10.11 -18.01
CA SER A 62 -7.73 8.70 -18.20
C SER A 62 -8.13 8.33 -19.64
N HIS A 63 -8.45 9.34 -20.47
CA HIS A 63 -8.80 9.17 -21.87
C HIS A 63 -7.60 8.96 -22.80
N TYR A 64 -6.38 9.33 -22.38
CA TYR A 64 -5.16 8.98 -23.09
C TYR A 64 -4.90 7.48 -22.88
N ARG A 65 -5.39 6.65 -23.80
CA ARG A 65 -5.25 5.19 -23.71
C ARG A 65 -3.88 4.76 -24.22
N TRP A 66 -3.14 4.11 -23.34
CA TRP A 66 -2.06 3.16 -23.61
C TRP A 66 -2.53 1.78 -23.12
#